data_AF-A0A0R2MBF1-F1
#
_entry.id   AF-A0A0R2MBF1-F1
#
_cell.length_a   1.000
_cell.length_b   1.000
_cell.length_c   1.000
_cell.angle_alpha   90.00
_cell.angle_beta   90.00
_cell.angle_gamma   90.00
#
_symmetry.space_group_name_H-M   'P 1'
#
loop_
_entity.id
_entity.type
_entity.pdbx_description
1 polymer ?
#
loop_
_entity_poly.entity_id
_entity_poly.type
_entity_poly.pdbx_seq_one_letter_code
_entity_poly.pdbx_strand_id
1 'polypeptide(L)'
;MDIDIFDRNELILDVLNRLADKANLECVDLVLLNFNLSAKESRELMDFVAEKQVKKQALSKKECSEQVLKIKPDIEDADSFVTQLKRSFIAEGRFPDILNN
;
A
#
# COMPACT_ATOMS: atom_id res chain seq x y z
N MET A 1 33.11 -1.30 17.41
CA MET A 1 32.20 -1.46 16.26
C MET A 1 30.84 -1.13 16.84
N ASP A 2 30.39 0.11 16.68
CA ASP A 2 29.07 0.49 17.16
C ASP A 2 28.06 -0.29 16.32
N ILE A 3 27.36 -1.22 16.98
CA ILE A 3 26.22 -1.90 16.40
C ILE A 3 25.11 -0.87 16.49
N ASP A 4 24.80 -0.20 15.39
CA ASP A 4 23.56 0.57 15.30
C ASP A 4 22.43 -0.46 15.37
N ILE A 5 21.82 -0.56 16.55
CA ILE A 5 20.86 -1.63 16.89
C ILE A 5 19.53 -1.40 16.16
N PHE A 6 19.31 -0.19 15.64
CA PHE A 6 18.06 0.21 14.99
C PHE A 6 18.32 1.13 13.81
N ASP A 7 17.74 0.80 12.65
CA ASP A 7 17.70 1.74 11.53
C ASP A 7 16.69 2.87 11.82
N ARG A 8 17.05 4.11 11.49
CA ARG A 8 16.20 5.28 11.76
C ARG A 8 14.85 5.17 11.05
N ASN A 9 14.80 4.62 9.83
CA ASN A 9 13.55 4.50 9.10
C ASN A 9 12.67 3.40 9.71
N GLU A 10 13.26 2.29 10.16
CA GLU A 10 12.54 1.26 10.93
C GLU A 10 11.90 1.85 12.18
N LEU A 11 12.64 2.66 12.96
CA LEU A 11 12.10 3.32 14.16
C LEU A 11 10.95 4.29 13.83
N ILE A 12 11.05 5.02 12.73
CA ILE A 12 10.00 5.93 12.28
C ILE A 12 8.74 5.13 11.91
N LEU A 13 8.89 4.04 11.14
CA LEU A 13 7.78 3.18 10.76
C LEU A 13 7.12 2.54 11.98
N ASP A 14 7.89 2.06 12.96
CA ASP A 14 7.38 1.54 14.21
C ASP A 14 6.53 2.57 14.98
N VAL A 15 7.01 3.81 15.06
CA VAL A 15 6.27 4.89 15.70
C VAL A 15 4.98 5.21 14.93
N LEU A 16 5.04 5.30 13.60
CA LEU A 16 3.88 5.57 12.76
C LEU A 16 2.82 4.46 12.89
N ASN A 17 3.21 3.20 12.83
CA ASN A 17 2.31 2.06 13.00
C ASN A 17 1.64 2.07 14.38
N ARG A 18 2.41 2.30 15.46
CA ARG A 18 1.84 2.39 16.82
C ARG A 18 0.87 3.55 16.98
N LEU A 19 1.12 4.68 16.33
CA LEU A 19 0.19 5.82 16.34
C LEU A 19 -1.07 5.51 15.54
N ALA A 20 -0.92 4.90 14.37
CA ALA A 20 -2.03 4.48 13.53
C ALA A 20 -2.94 3.48 14.26
N ASP A 21 -2.38 2.46 14.91
CA ASP A 21 -3.11 1.49 15.71
C ASP A 21 -3.89 2.16 16.85
N LYS A 22 -3.24 3.05 17.61
CA LYS A 22 -3.89 3.78 18.71
C LYS A 22 -5.00 4.72 18.26
N ALA A 23 -4.84 5.30 17.06
CA ALA A 23 -5.83 6.18 16.45
C ALA A 23 -6.90 5.41 15.67
N ASN A 24 -6.78 4.08 15.53
CA ASN A 24 -7.59 3.26 14.63
C ASN A 24 -7.63 3.85 13.21
N LEU A 25 -6.45 4.23 12.71
CA LEU A 25 -6.26 4.88 11.41
C LEU A 25 -5.71 3.86 10.40
N GLU A 26 -6.46 3.62 9.34
CA GLU A 26 -5.98 2.93 8.15
C GLU A 26 -5.66 3.97 7.07
N CYS A 27 -4.46 3.95 6.51
CA CYS A 27 -4.01 4.94 5.55
C CYS A 27 -3.13 4.31 4.45
N VAL A 28 -3.39 4.71 3.21
CA VAL A 28 -2.71 4.22 2.01
C VAL A 28 -1.21 4.46 2.11
N ASP A 29 -0.81 5.67 2.51
CA ASP A 29 0.60 6.03 2.56
C ASP A 29 1.38 5.14 3.55
N LEU A 30 0.75 4.77 4.67
CA LEU A 30 1.35 3.85 5.63
C LEU A 30 1.48 2.42 5.07
N VAL A 31 0.50 1.96 4.28
CA VAL A 31 0.61 0.67 3.58
C VAL A 31 1.75 0.69 2.56
N LEU A 32 1.88 1.75 1.77
CA LEU A 32 2.98 1.88 0.78
C LEU A 32 4.35 1.85 1.48
N LEU A 33 4.46 2.53 2.62
CA LEU A 33 5.66 2.56 3.45
C LEU A 33 5.98 1.18 4.06
N ASN A 34 4.99 0.50 4.64
CA ASN A 34 5.18 -0.81 5.28
C ASN A 34 5.64 -1.89 4.29
N PHE A 35 5.32 -1.75 3.00
CA PHE A 35 5.77 -2.66 1.95
C PHE A 35 6.98 -2.14 1.17
N ASN A 36 7.64 -1.08 1.65
CA ASN A 36 8.88 -0.53 1.08
C ASN A 36 8.76 -0.16 -0.41
N LEU A 37 7.63 0.42 -0.83
CA LEU A 37 7.51 0.98 -2.17
C LEU A 37 8.29 2.29 -2.25
N SER A 38 9.09 2.45 -3.30
CA SER A 38 9.68 3.73 -3.66
C SER A 38 8.61 4.73 -4.09
N ALA A 39 8.98 6.02 -4.14
CA ALA A 39 8.08 7.07 -4.62
C ALA A 39 7.63 6.85 -6.08
N LYS A 40 8.49 6.23 -6.91
CA LYS A 40 8.17 5.92 -8.31
C LYS A 40 7.15 4.78 -8.39
N GLU A 41 7.42 3.67 -7.71
CA GLU A 41 6.52 2.51 -7.66
C GLU A 41 5.15 2.87 -7.08
N SER A 42 5.14 3.65 -6.00
CA SER A 42 3.92 4.19 -5.40
C SER A 42 3.09 4.98 -6.41
N ARG A 43 3.74 5.87 -7.17
CA ARG A 43 3.05 6.66 -8.19
C ARG A 43 2.50 5.80 -9.31
N GLU A 44 3.31 4.89 -9.85
CA GLU A 44 2.89 3.99 -10.92
C GLU A 44 1.67 3.15 -10.51
N LEU A 45 1.65 2.65 -9.28
CA LEU A 45 0.50 1.91 -8.75
C LEU A 45 -0.74 2.79 -8.60
N MET A 46 -0.58 3.99 -8.01
CA MET A 46 -1.70 4.90 -7.79
C MET A 46 -2.28 5.44 -9.10
N ASP A 47 -1.43 5.70 -10.10
CA ASP A 47 -1.85 6.10 -11.44
C ASP A 47 -2.65 4.97 -12.11
N PHE A 48 -2.19 3.72 -12.01
CA PHE A 48 -2.91 2.55 -12.52
C PHE A 48 -4.30 2.40 -11.88
N VAL A 49 -4.40 2.49 -10.55
CA VAL A 49 -5.68 2.40 -9.82
C VAL A 49 -6.61 3.56 -10.21
N ALA A 50 -6.07 4.79 -10.29
CA ALA A 50 -6.84 5.96 -10.69
C ALA A 50 -7.36 5.85 -12.14
N GLU A 51 -6.53 5.36 -13.06
CA GLU A 51 -6.92 5.13 -14.45
C GLU A 51 -8.10 4.15 -14.55
N LYS A 52 -8.07 3.05 -13.78
CA LYS A 52 -9.18 2.09 -13.73
C LYS A 52 -10.48 2.73 -13.25
N GLN A 53 -10.42 3.54 -12.19
CA GLN A 53 -11.58 4.28 -11.68
C GLN A 53 -12.14 5.26 -12.72
N VAL A 54 -11.27 6.06 -13.34
CA VAL A 54 -11.68 7.05 -14.37
C VAL A 54 -12.35 6.36 -15.55
N LYS A 55 -11.81 5.22 -15.99
CA LYS A 55 -12.37 4.42 -17.08
C LYS A 55 -13.57 3.56 -16.66
N LYS A 56 -13.97 3.59 -15.38
CA LYS A 56 -15.02 2.72 -14.80
C LYS A 56 -14.80 1.25 -15.10
N GLN A 57 -13.53 0.84 -15.12
CA GLN A 57 -13.16 -0.56 -15.34
C GLN A 57 -13.09 -1.26 -13.99
N ALA A 58 -13.66 -2.46 -13.93
CA ALA A 58 -13.45 -3.33 -12.79
C ALA A 58 -11.95 -3.63 -12.64
N LEU A 59 -11.48 -3.65 -11.40
CA LEU A 59 -10.15 -4.13 -11.04
C LEU A 59 -10.35 -5.13 -9.91
N SER A 60 -10.09 -6.41 -10.19
CA SER A 60 -10.10 -7.45 -9.17
C SER A 60 -8.86 -7.39 -8.29
N LYS A 61 -8.92 -8.01 -7.11
CA LYS A 61 -7.74 -8.15 -6.25
C LYS A 61 -6.60 -8.87 -6.97
N LYS A 62 -6.92 -9.95 -7.69
CA LYS A 62 -5.95 -10.74 -8.45
C LYS A 62 -5.23 -9.91 -9.51
N GLU A 63 -5.97 -9.17 -10.34
CA GLU A 63 -5.38 -8.30 -11.37
C GLU A 63 -4.51 -7.20 -10.75
N CYS A 64 -4.91 -6.69 -9.58
CA CYS A 64 -4.09 -5.72 -8.85
C CYS A 64 -2.81 -6.36 -8.31
N SER A 65 -2.86 -7.55 -7.70
CA SER A 65 -1.67 -8.28 -7.24
C SER A 65 -0.70 -8.55 -8.40
N GLU A 66 -1.22 -8.96 -9.56
CA GLU A 66 -0.40 -9.15 -10.77
C GLU A 66 0.25 -7.85 -11.24
N GLN A 67 -0.44 -6.71 -11.14
CA GLN A 67 0.12 -5.41 -11.48
C GLN A 67 1.16 -4.95 -10.43
N VAL A 68 0.92 -5.21 -9.15
CA VAL A 68 1.88 -4.93 -8.06
C VAL A 68 3.17 -5.70 -8.29
N LEU A 69 3.10 -6.99 -8.63
CA LEU A 69 4.28 -7.80 -8.93
C LEU A 69 5.08 -7.32 -10.16
N LYS A 70 4.45 -6.59 -11.08
CA LYS A 70 5.17 -5.94 -12.20
C LYS A 70 5.88 -4.66 -11.77
N ILE A 71 5.26 -3.90 -10.85
CA ILE A 71 5.79 -2.63 -10.36
C ILE A 71 6.89 -2.85 -9.32
N LYS A 72 6.64 -3.72 -8.34
CA LYS A 72 7.55 -4.13 -7.27
C LYS A 72 7.71 -5.67 -7.26
N PRO A 73 8.64 -6.22 -8.07
CA PRO A 73 8.81 -7.67 -8.21
C PRO A 73 9.33 -8.39 -6.95
N ASP A 74 9.96 -7.65 -6.04
CA ASP A 74 10.55 -8.12 -4.80
C ASP A 74 9.61 -7.98 -3.59
N ILE A 75 8.34 -7.64 -3.80
CA ILE A 75 7.36 -7.54 -2.71
C ILE A 75 7.16 -8.93 -2.06
N GLU A 76 7.17 -8.97 -0.73
CA GLU A 76 7.12 -10.23 0.02
C GLU A 76 5.75 -10.94 -0.11
N ASP A 77 4.66 -10.18 -0.01
CA ASP A 77 3.29 -10.70 -0.10
C ASP A 77 2.36 -9.69 -0.80
N ALA A 78 2.21 -9.86 -2.12
CA ALA A 78 1.37 -9.00 -2.94
C ALA A 78 -0.12 -9.07 -2.57
N ASP A 79 -0.62 -10.22 -2.11
CA ASP A 79 -2.04 -10.38 -1.79
C ASP A 79 -2.40 -9.72 -0.45
N SER A 80 -1.51 -9.82 0.54
CA SER A 80 -1.61 -9.08 1.80
C SER A 80 -1.54 -7.57 1.54
N PHE A 81 -0.60 -7.12 0.70
CA PHE A 81 -0.49 -5.73 0.29
C PHE A 81 -1.79 -5.21 -0.32
N VAL A 82 -2.33 -5.90 -1.34
CA VAL A 82 -3.59 -5.49 -2.01
C VAL A 82 -4.77 -5.49 -1.04
N THR A 83 -4.80 -6.42 -0.09
CA THR A 83 -5.84 -6.46 0.94
C THR A 83 -5.77 -5.26 1.89
N GLN A 84 -4.58 -4.91 2.37
CA GLN A 84 -4.37 -3.74 3.24
C GLN A 84 -4.62 -2.42 2.49
N LEU A 85 -4.24 -2.37 1.22
CA LEU A 85 -4.48 -1.23 0.34
C LEU A 85 -5.98 -0.99 0.15
N LYS A 86 -6.77 -2.05 -0.10
CA LYS A 86 -8.24 -1.95 -0.20
C LYS A 86 -8.87 -1.45 1.09
N ARG A 87 -8.44 -1.97 2.25
CA ARG A 87 -8.93 -1.49 3.56
C ARG A 87 -8.68 0.01 3.73
N SER A 88 -7.46 0.45 3.45
CA SER A 88 -7.07 1.86 3.51
C SER A 88 -7.83 2.74 2.51
N PHE A 89 -8.11 2.26 1.29
CA PHE A 89 -8.97 2.97 0.35
C PHE A 89 -10.39 3.19 0.89
N ILE A 90 -10.97 2.17 1.53
CA ILE A 90 -12.30 2.29 2.15
C ILE A 90 -12.26 3.30 3.29
N ALA A 91 -11.26 3.24 4.16
CA ALA A 91 -11.11 4.15 5.29
C ALA A 91 -10.94 5.61 4.85
N GLU A 92 -10.21 5.86 3.75
CA GLU A 92 -10.00 7.19 3.17
C GLU A 92 -11.16 7.66 2.28
N GLY A 93 -12.18 6.84 2.05
CA GLY A 93 -13.29 7.16 1.13
C GLY A 93 -12.85 7.27 -0.34
N ARG A 94 -11.81 6.54 -0.74
CA ARG A 94 -11.22 6.55 -2.09
C ARG A 94 -11.53 5.24 -2.82
N PHE A 95 -11.57 5.32 -4.16
CA PHE A 95 -11.72 4.17 -5.07
C PHE A 95 -12.79 3.13 -4.63
N PRO A 96 -14.05 3.56 -4.38
CA PRO A 96 -15.08 2.69 -3.81
C PRO A 96 -15.38 1.46 -4.67
N ASP A 97 -15.18 1.55 -5.99
CA ASP A 97 -15.55 0.52 -6.96
C ASP A 97 -14.39 -0.44 -7.33
N ILE A 98 -13.19 -0.20 -6.80
CA ILE A 98 -11.96 -0.92 -7.14
C ILE A 98 -11.66 -2.00 -6.09
N LEU A 99 -11.19 -3.19 -6.50
CA LEU A 99 -10.83 -4.34 -5.64
C LEU A 99 -12.01 -4.97 -4.86
N ASN A 100 -13.22 -4.88 -5.42
CA ASN A 100 -14.42 -5.46 -4.82
C ASN A 100 -14.65 -6.93 -5.20
N ASN A 101 -13.89 -7.47 -6.17
CA ASN A 101 -14.02 -8.83 -6.71
C ASN A 101 -12.70 -9.62 -6.60
#